data_AF-A0A920F0M0-F1
#
_entry.id   AF-A0A920F0M0-F1
#
_cell.length_a   1.000
_cell.length_b   1.000
_cell.length_c   1.000
_cell.angle_alpha   90.00
_cell.angle_beta   90.00
_cell.angle_gamma   90.00
#
_symmetry.space_group_name_H-M   'P 1'
#
loop_
_entity.id
_entity.type
_entity.pdbx_description
1 polymer ?
#
loop_
_entity_poly.entity_id
_entity_poly.type
_entity_poly.pdbx_seq_one_letter_code
_entity_poly.pdbx_strand_id
1 'polypeptide(L)'
;MAETDVMSVLQNVHSAKTKFFFIIGIKDAWVKSDDLKNIFSKYFPQAKILELDGGHLLNETHAKELCKLILHELTYRGDSI
;
A
#
# COMPACT_ATOMS: atom_id res chain seq x y z
N MET A 1 -7.82 5.04 -22.10
CA MET A 1 -7.49 3.94 -21.17
C MET A 1 -8.82 3.33 -20.77
N ALA A 2 -8.97 2.00 -20.80
CA ALA A 2 -10.22 1.38 -20.38
C ALA A 2 -10.57 1.88 -18.97
N GLU A 3 -11.81 2.30 -18.77
CA GLU A 3 -12.33 2.73 -17.48
C GLU A 3 -12.30 1.50 -16.56
N THR A 4 -11.23 1.37 -15.79
CA THR A 4 -11.14 0.30 -14.79
C THR A 4 -12.22 0.57 -13.77
N ASP A 5 -13.17 -0.36 -13.63
CA ASP A 5 -14.13 -0.33 -12.54
C ASP A 5 -13.41 -0.62 -11.22
N VAL A 6 -12.83 0.43 -10.65
CA VAL A 6 -12.10 0.41 -9.38
C VAL A 6 -12.99 -0.13 -8.27
N MET A 7 -14.30 0.14 -8.32
CA MET A 7 -15.24 -0.32 -7.30
C MET A 7 -15.41 -1.83 -7.35
N SER A 8 -15.58 -2.41 -8.53
CA SER A 8 -15.59 -3.87 -8.69
C SER A 8 -14.28 -4.50 -8.23
N VAL A 9 -13.13 -3.90 -8.51
CA VAL A 9 -11.84 -4.40 -8.02
C VAL A 9 -11.79 -4.39 -6.49
N LEU A 10 -12.11 -3.26 -5.86
CA LEU A 10 -12.07 -3.10 -4.40
C LEU A 10 -13.05 -4.05 -3.69
N GLN A 11 -14.25 -4.26 -4.23
CA GLN A 11 -15.23 -5.19 -3.66
C GLN A 11 -14.74 -6.65 -3.72
N ASN A 12 -13.98 -7.01 -4.75
CA ASN A 12 -13.47 -8.37 -4.94
C ASN A 12 -12.15 -8.65 -4.22
N VAL A 13 -11.53 -7.65 -3.56
CA VAL A 13 -10.26 -7.81 -2.83
C VAL A 13 -10.31 -8.95 -1.81
N HIS A 14 -11.44 -9.16 -1.13
CA HIS A 14 -11.61 -10.23 -0.14
C HIS A 14 -11.41 -11.64 -0.71
N SER A 15 -11.56 -11.83 -2.03
CA SER A 15 -11.29 -13.10 -2.71
C SER A 15 -9.80 -13.39 -2.91
N ALA A 16 -8.95 -12.38 -2.80
CA ALA A 16 -7.51 -12.53 -2.98
C ALA A 16 -6.89 -13.24 -1.77
N LYS A 17 -6.24 -14.38 -2.01
CA LYS A 17 -5.56 -15.18 -0.97
C LYS A 17 -4.16 -14.65 -0.59
N THR A 18 -3.82 -13.44 -1.00
CA THR A 18 -2.51 -12.83 -0.72
C THR A 18 -2.59 -11.83 0.42
N LYS A 19 -1.54 -11.72 1.22
CA LYS A 19 -1.41 -10.62 2.18
C LYS A 19 -1.02 -9.34 1.43
N PHE A 20 -1.57 -8.22 1.85
CA PHE A 20 -1.26 -6.91 1.29
C PHE A 20 -0.45 -6.08 2.28
N PHE A 21 0.41 -5.21 1.75
CA PHE A 21 0.99 -4.12 2.49
C PHE A 21 1.00 -2.87 1.60
N PHE A 22 0.90 -1.71 2.22
CA PHE A 22 0.88 -0.41 1.54
C PHE A 22 1.98 0.46 2.11
N ILE A 23 2.68 1.20 1.24
CA ILE A 23 3.63 2.24 1.63
C ILE A 23 3.03 3.57 1.22
N ILE A 24 2.85 4.50 2.16
CA ILE A 24 2.25 5.81 1.91
C ILE A 24 3.14 6.95 2.40
N GLY A 25 3.08 8.08 1.70
CA GLY A 25 3.75 9.31 2.10
C GLY A 25 2.82 10.16 2.96
N ILE A 26 3.22 10.50 4.19
CA ILE A 26 2.36 11.28 5.10
C ILE A 26 2.23 12.76 4.72
N LYS A 27 3.11 13.24 3.83
CA LYS A 27 3.12 14.62 3.30
C LYS A 27 2.65 14.68 1.84
N ASP A 28 1.93 13.66 1.35
CA ASP A 28 1.38 13.66 -0.01
C ASP A 28 0.30 14.75 -0.14
N ALA A 29 0.55 15.72 -1.03
CA ALA A 29 -0.34 16.85 -1.28
C ALA A 29 -1.46 16.53 -2.29
N TRP A 30 -1.33 15.42 -3.03
CA TRP A 30 -2.30 14.99 -4.04
C TRP A 30 -3.30 14.00 -3.46
N VAL A 31 -2.82 13.08 -2.61
CA VAL A 31 -3.65 12.06 -1.97
C VAL A 31 -3.39 12.07 -0.47
N LYS A 32 -4.40 12.46 0.32
CA LYS A 32 -4.26 12.56 1.78
C LYS A 32 -4.11 11.17 2.39
N SER A 33 -3.15 11.02 3.29
CA SER A 33 -2.86 9.76 3.99
C SER A 33 -4.06 9.24 4.79
N ASP A 34 -4.82 10.13 5.43
CA ASP A 34 -6.00 9.75 6.22
C ASP A 34 -7.14 9.19 5.34
N ASP A 35 -7.35 9.77 4.16
CA ASP A 35 -8.35 9.27 3.20
C ASP A 35 -7.97 7.87 2.71
N LEU A 36 -6.68 7.63 2.43
CA LEU A 36 -6.17 6.30 2.09
C LEU A 36 -6.33 5.30 3.22
N LYS A 37 -6.00 5.69 4.46
CA LYS A 37 -6.17 4.81 5.64
C LYS A 37 -7.63 4.38 5.81
N ASN A 38 -8.59 5.26 5.56
CA ASN A 38 -10.02 4.94 5.59
C ASN A 38 -10.42 3.93 4.50
N ILE A 39 -9.85 4.06 3.30
CA ILE A 39 -10.08 3.10 2.21
C ILE A 39 -9.44 1.74 2.56
N PHE A 40 -8.20 1.74 3.06
CA PHE A 40 -7.49 0.51 3.42
C PHE A 40 -8.14 -0.22 4.58
N SER A 41 -8.60 0.48 5.62
CA SER A 41 -9.32 -0.16 6.72
C SER A 41 -10.63 -0.82 6.28
N LYS A 42 -11.31 -0.23 5.29
CA LYS A 42 -12.55 -0.78 4.73
C LYS A 42 -12.34 -2.00 3.84
N TYR A 43 -11.42 -1.93 2.88
CA TYR A 43 -11.27 -2.97 1.84
C TYR A 43 -10.11 -3.94 2.10
N PHE A 44 -9.10 -3.52 2.87
CA PHE A 44 -7.90 -4.29 3.18
C PHE A 44 -7.63 -4.36 4.70
N PRO A 45 -8.59 -4.83 5.53
CA PRO A 45 -8.52 -4.71 6.98
C PRO A 45 -7.33 -5.43 7.64
N GLN A 46 -6.70 -6.38 6.93
CA GLN A 46 -5.53 -7.12 7.40
C GLN A 46 -4.21 -6.62 6.80
N ALA A 47 -4.25 -5.58 5.97
CA ALA A 47 -3.05 -5.06 5.33
C ALA A 47 -2.18 -4.29 6.31
N LYS A 48 -0.87 -4.45 6.19
CA LYS A 48 0.10 -3.63 6.91
C LYS A 48 0.22 -2.27 6.20
N ILE A 49 0.21 -1.19 6.95
CA ILE A 49 0.45 0.16 6.43
C ILE A 49 1.81 0.63 6.94
N LEU A 50 2.68 1.01 6.01
CA LEU A 50 4.00 1.56 6.25
C LEU A 50 3.99 3.04 5.85
N GLU A 51 4.35 3.91 6.77
CA GLU A 51 4.34 5.35 6.55
C GLU A 51 5.76 5.87 6.37
N LEU A 52 5.96 6.70 5.34
CA LEU A 52 7.21 7.41 5.09
C LEU A 52 6.99 8.92 5.20
N ASP A 53 8.02 9.62 5.69
CA ASP A 53 8.03 11.08 5.73
C ASP A 53 8.32 11.68 4.35
N GLY A 54 7.36 11.55 3.43
CA GLY A 54 7.48 12.05 2.07
C GLY A 54 6.14 12.32 1.40
N GLY A 55 6.20 12.87 0.19
CA GLY A 55 5.02 13.19 -0.63
C GLY A 55 4.71 12.12 -1.66
N HIS A 56 4.02 12.49 -2.73
CA HIS A 56 3.55 11.57 -3.77
C HIS A 56 4.66 10.73 -4.43
N LEU A 57 5.80 11.36 -4.73
CA LEU A 57 6.92 10.75 -5.47
C LEU A 57 7.92 10.06 -4.52
N LEU A 58 7.43 9.16 -3.65
CA LEU A 58 8.29 8.38 -2.75
C LEU A 58 9.32 7.52 -3.49
N ASN A 59 8.96 7.02 -4.67
CA ASN A 59 9.84 6.24 -5.53
C ASN A 59 11.07 7.04 -6.03
N GLU A 60 10.97 8.37 -6.09
CA GLU A 60 12.08 9.25 -6.49
C GLU A 60 12.82 9.81 -5.28
N THR A 61 12.06 10.29 -4.29
CA THR A 61 12.62 11.00 -3.11
C THR A 61 13.19 10.05 -2.06
N HIS A 62 12.62 8.85 -1.93
CA HIS A 62 12.95 7.87 -0.90
C HIS A 62 13.25 6.49 -1.52
N ALA A 63 13.74 6.46 -2.77
CA ALA A 63 13.92 5.24 -3.57
C ALA A 63 14.61 4.09 -2.81
N LYS A 64 15.71 4.39 -2.12
CA LYS A 64 16.50 3.40 -1.37
C LYS A 64 15.72 2.83 -0.17
N GLU A 65 15.00 3.67 0.55
CA GLU A 65 14.18 3.27 1.69
C GLU A 65 12.96 2.46 1.23
N LEU A 66 12.29 2.92 0.17
CA LEU A 66 11.16 2.22 -0.44
C LEU A 66 11.56 0.80 -0.89
N CYS A 67 12.68 0.66 -1.59
CA CYS A 67 13.21 -0.65 -1.99
C CYS A 67 13.50 -1.56 -0.78
N LYS A 68 14.07 -1.02 0.31
CA LYS A 68 14.33 -1.79 1.53
C LYS A 68 13.04 -2.29 2.17
N LEU A 69 12.01 -1.43 2.27
CA LEU A 69 10.72 -1.79 2.84
C LEU A 69 10.02 -2.86 1.99
N ILE A 70 10.01 -2.70 0.66
CA ILE A 70 9.44 -3.70 -0.25
C ILE A 70 10.15 -5.04 -0.09
N LEU A 71 11.49 -5.05 -0.12
CA LEU A 71 12.26 -6.28 0.05
C LEU A 71 11.98 -6.92 1.41
N HIS A 72 11.97 -6.15 2.49
CA HIS A 72 11.66 -6.64 3.83
C HIS A 72 10.29 -7.33 3.90
N GLU A 73 9.23 -6.70 3.41
CA GLU A 73 7.88 -7.29 3.46
C GLU A 73 7.71 -8.51 2.54
N LEU A 74 8.49 -8.58 1.44
CA LEU A 74 8.52 -9.76 0.58
C LEU A 74 9.32 -10.92 1.21
N THR A 75 10.44 -10.64 1.88
CA THR A 75 11.31 -11.68 2.47
C THR A 75 10.89 -12.13 3.86
N TYR A 76 10.18 -11.29 4.63
CA TYR A 76 9.60 -11.66 5.94
C TYR A 76 8.64 -12.87 5.84
N ARG A 77 8.21 -13.25 4.63
CA ARG A 77 7.45 -14.48 4.35
C ARG A 77 8.29 -15.77 4.34
N GLY A 78 9.62 -15.69 4.52
CA GLY A 78 10.51 -16.85 4.52
C GLY A 78 10.52 -17.67 5.81
N ASP A 79 10.12 -17.10 6.96
CA ASP A 79 10.36 -17.68 8.28
C ASP A 79 9.09 -18.24 8.95
N SER A 80 8.09 -18.63 8.16
CA SER A 80 6.89 -19.32 8.67
C SER A 80 6.51 -20.48 7.77
N ILE A 81 7.27 -21.57 7.91
CA ILE A 81 6.89 -22.94 7.56
C ILE A 81 7.11 -23.81 8.79
#